data_AF-A0A3P3WB52-F1
#
_entry.id   AF-A0A3P3WB52-F1
#
_cell.length_a   1.000
_cell.length_b   1.000
_cell.length_c   1.000
_cell.angle_alpha   90.00
_cell.angle_beta   90.00
_cell.angle_gamma   90.00
#
_symmetry.space_group_name_H-M   'P 1'
#
loop_
_entity.id
_entity.type
_entity.pdbx_description
1 polymer ?
#
loop_
_entity_poly.entity_id
_entity_poly.type
_entity_poly.pdbx_seq_one_letter_code
_entity_poly.pdbx_strand_id
1 'polypeptide(L)' 'MKVGDDFARIKYEEKDNCFYLTHSEVPDHLRGKGIGKELVEKTFDYLHHNKIKAIAVCSYIRAIAVRSNKLHLLA' A
#
# COMPACT_ATOMS: atom_id res chain seq x y z
N MET A 1 7.15 -5.13 -4.45
CA MET A 1 8.53 -4.67 -4.18
C MET A 1 9.41 -5.88 -3.91
N LYS A 2 10.53 -6.03 -4.64
CA LYS A 2 11.52 -7.08 -4.39
C LYS A 2 12.38 -6.68 -3.18
N VAL A 3 12.61 -7.60 -2.26
CA VAL A 3 13.47 -7.43 -1.08
C VAL A 3 14.33 -8.68 -0.94
N GLY A 4 15.61 -8.59 -1.29
CA GLY A 4 16.44 -9.79 -1.46
C GLY A 4 15.86 -10.68 -2.56
N ASP A 5 15.64 -11.95 -2.27
CA ASP A 5 15.01 -12.91 -3.19
C ASP A 5 13.48 -12.99 -3.03
N ASP A 6 12.93 -12.24 -2.08
CA ASP A 6 11.52 -12.26 -1.70
C ASP A 6 10.73 -11.06 -2.24
N PHE A 7 9.40 -11.15 -2.14
CA PHE A 7 8.49 -10.11 -2.61
C PHE A 7 7.50 -9.68 -1.54
N ALA A 8 7.47 -8.39 -1.25
CA ALA A 8 6.40 -7.74 -0.52
C ALA A 8 5.37 -7.17 -1.52
N ARG A 9 4.07 -7.38 -1.26
CA ARG A 9 3.00 -7.10 -2.25
C ARG A 9 1.77 -6.47 -1.60
N ILE A 10 1.10 -5.59 -2.35
CA ILE A 10 -0.24 -5.09 -2.01
C ILE A 10 -1.22 -5.85 -2.90
N LYS A 11 -2.23 -6.46 -2.28
CA LYS A 11 -3.39 -7.00 -2.99
C LYS A 11 -4.44 -5.91 -3.08
N TYR A 12 -5.04 -5.80 -4.25
CA TYR A 12 -6.10 -4.84 -4.52
C TYR A 12 -7.20 -5.47 -5.38
N GLU A 13 -8.38 -4.89 -5.31
CA GLU A 13 -9.48 -5.16 -6.21
C GLU A 13 -9.79 -3.88 -6.99
N GLU A 14 -10.01 -3.99 -8.30
CA GLU A 14 -10.43 -2.85 -9.12
C GLU A 14 -11.96 -2.86 -9.26
N LYS A 15 -12.61 -1.76 -8.88
CA LYS A 15 -14.07 -1.54 -9.08
C LYS A 15 -14.29 -0.07 -9.41
N ASP A 16 -15.15 0.21 -10.40
CA ASP A 16 -15.52 1.58 -10.79
C ASP A 16 -14.33 2.52 -11.02
N ASN A 17 -13.27 2.02 -11.68
CA ASN A 17 -12.03 2.76 -11.95
C ASN A 17 -11.33 3.25 -10.66
N CYS A 18 -11.47 2.48 -9.57
CA CYS A 18 -10.87 2.72 -8.28
C CYS A 18 -10.23 1.44 -7.72
N PHE A 19 -9.03 1.55 -7.17
CA PHE A 19 -8.27 0.43 -6.61
C PHE A 19 -8.53 0.33 -5.11
N TYR A 20 -9.19 -0.74 -4.70
CA TYR A 20 -9.45 -1.05 -3.30
C TYR A 20 -8.28 -1.86 -2.73
N LEU A 21 -7.41 -1.24 -1.94
CA LEU A 21 -6.24 -1.88 -1.35
C LEU A 21 -6.67 -2.76 -0.17
N THR A 22 -6.80 -4.07 -0.40
CA THR A 22 -7.44 -5.00 0.53
C THR A 22 -6.46 -5.68 1.48
N HIS A 23 -5.19 -5.85 1.09
CA HIS A 23 -4.20 -6.52 1.93
C HIS A 23 -2.77 -6.10 1.62
N SER A 24 -1.91 -6.10 2.64
CA SER A 24 -0.46 -5.93 2.52
C SER A 24 0.24 -7.18 3.02
N GLU A 25 1.00 -7.82 2.14
CA GLU A 25 1.69 -9.08 2.40
C GLU A 25 3.20 -8.85 2.42
N VAL A 26 3.81 -9.17 3.56
CA VAL A 26 5.25 -9.17 3.77
C VAL A 26 5.64 -10.53 4.33
N PRO A 27 6.59 -11.24 3.71
CA PRO A 27 7.11 -12.51 4.22
C PRO A 27 7.54 -12.41 5.68
N ASP A 28 7.25 -13.45 6.47
CA ASP A 28 7.41 -13.40 7.93
C ASP A 28 8.84 -13.05 8.37
N HIS A 29 9.84 -13.60 7.67
CA HIS A 29 11.26 -13.35 7.94
C HIS A 29 11.72 -11.92 7.57
N LEU A 30 10.89 -11.15 6.86
CA LEU A 30 11.10 -9.73 6.54
C LEU A 30 10.30 -8.79 7.45
N ARG A 31 9.42 -9.31 8.31
CA ARG A 31 8.64 -8.47 9.24
C ARG A 31 9.55 -7.81 10.29
N GLY A 32 9.06 -6.72 10.88
CA GLY A 32 9.80 -5.93 11.87
C GLY A 32 10.85 -4.98 11.29
N LYS A 33 11.14 -5.05 9.98
CA LYS A 33 12.17 -4.22 9.32
C LYS A 33 11.63 -2.96 8.63
N GLY A 34 10.38 -2.57 8.89
CA GLY A 34 9.75 -1.41 8.26
C GLY A 34 9.29 -1.59 6.80
N ILE A 35 9.55 -2.74 6.19
CA ILE A 35 9.24 -3.04 4.77
C ILE A 35 7.77 -2.85 4.41
N GLY A 36 6.86 -3.24 5.31
CA GLY A 36 5.41 -3.07 5.10
C GLY A 36 5.00 -1.60 5.00
N LYS A 37 5.63 -0.72 5.79
CA LYS A 37 5.40 0.73 5.73
C LYS A 37 5.93 1.30 4.42
N GLU A 38 7.18 0.97 4.08
CA GLU A 38 7.82 1.44 2.83
C GLU A 38 7.04 0.99 1.59
N LEU A 39 6.58 -0.26 1.56
CA LEU A 39 5.75 -0.79 0.48
C LEU A 39 4.48 0.05 0.29
N VAL A 40 3.77 0.36 1.38
CA VAL A 40 2.53 1.13 1.33
C VAL A 40 2.80 2.58 0.90
N GLU A 41 3.85 3.22 1.43
CA GLU A 41 4.22 4.58 1.05
C GLU A 41 4.58 4.69 -0.44
N LYS A 42 5.38 3.74 -0.95
CA LYS A 42 5.68 3.66 -2.39
C LYS A 42 4.43 3.39 -3.23
N THR A 43 3.49 2.61 -2.71
CA THR A 43 2.21 2.36 -3.37
C THR A 43 1.41 3.67 -3.49
N PHE A 44 1.36 4.48 -2.44
CA PHE A 44 0.72 5.79 -2.48
C PHE A 44 1.40 6.73 -3.48
N ASP A 45 2.73 6.78 -3.52
CA ASP A 45 3.46 7.60 -4.50
C ASP A 45 3.15 7.18 -5.94
N TYR A 46 3.10 5.87 -6.20
CA TYR A 46 2.72 5.35 -7.50
C TYR A 46 1.29 5.78 -7.88
N LEU A 47 0.32 5.61 -6.97
CA LEU A 47 -1.07 5.98 -7.22
C LEU A 47 -1.21 7.49 -7.49
N HIS A 48 -0.51 8.32 -6.71
CA HIS A 48 -0.50 9.77 -6.88
C HIS A 48 0.07 10.20 -8.24
N HIS A 49 1.27 9.73 -8.57
CA HIS A 49 1.95 10.11 -9.82
C HIS A 49 1.18 9.67 -11.06
N ASN A 50 0.50 8.53 -10.99
CA ASN A 50 -0.30 8.01 -12.09
C ASN A 50 -1.75 8.50 -12.06
N LYS A 51 -2.14 9.36 -11.10
CA LYS A 51 -3.52 9.86 -10.92
C LYS A 51 -4.56 8.74 -10.82
N ILE A 52 -4.19 7.63 -10.18
CA ILE A 52 -5.05 6.47 -9.98
C ILE A 52 -5.82 6.67 -8.68
N LYS A 53 -7.14 6.53 -8.74
CA LYS A 53 -8.00 6.55 -7.55
C LYS A 53 -7.83 5.26 -6.77
N ALA A 54 -7.68 5.35 -5.45
CA ALA A 54 -7.59 4.19 -4.60
C ALA A 54 -8.27 4.41 -3.24
N ILE A 55 -8.73 3.32 -2.64
CA ILE A 55 -9.32 3.29 -1.30
C ILE A 55 -8.58 2.26 -0.47
N ALA A 56 -8.05 2.66 0.68
CA ALA A 56 -7.43 1.74 1.62
C ALA A 56 -8.52 1.02 2.42
N VAL A 57 -8.76 -0.26 2.11
CA VAL A 57 -9.71 -1.11 2.84
C VAL A 57 -9.01 -1.79 4.02
N CYS A 58 -7.79 -2.27 3.79
CA CYS A 58 -6.98 -2.90 4.83
C CYS A 58 -6.73 -1.94 6.00
N SER A 59 -7.02 -2.37 7.23
CA SER A 59 -6.79 -1.59 8.45
C SER A 59 -5.34 -1.13 8.60
N TYR A 60 -4.38 -1.98 8.24
CA TYR A 60 -2.95 -1.66 8.28
C TYR A 60 -2.58 -0.55 7.28
N ILE A 61 -3.07 -0.65 6.04
CA ILE A 61 -2.82 0.36 5.00
C ILE A 61 -3.44 1.69 5.41
N ARG A 62 -4.67 1.69 5.94
CA ARG A 62 -5.31 2.89 6.51
C ARG A 62 -4.50 3.50 7.64
N ALA A 63 -3.98 2.69 8.57
CA ALA A 63 -3.17 3.18 9.67
C ALA A 63 -1.89 3.89 9.18
N ILE A 64 -1.28 3.40 8.12
CA ILE A 64 -0.13 4.06 7.48
C ILE A 64 -0.57 5.35 6.77
N ALA A 65 -1.70 5.33 6.05
CA ALA A 65 -2.24 6.50 5.38
C ALA A 65 -2.51 7.65 6.35
N VAL A 66 -3.11 7.37 7.51
CA VAL A 66 -3.40 8.38 8.56
C VAL A 66 -2.12 8.99 9.13
N ARG A 67 -1.05 8.21 9.23
CA ARG A 67 0.25 8.66 9.73
C ARG A 67 1.09 9.39 8.68
N SER A 68 0.69 9.29 7.42
CA SER A 68 1.37 9.92 6.30
C SER A 68 0.63 11.20 5.93
N ASN A 69 1.35 12.31 5.72
CA ASN A 69 0.75 13.55 5.18
C ASN A 69 0.24 13.37 3.73
N LYS A 70 0.29 12.15 3.17
CA LYS A 70 -0.19 11.75 1.84
C LYS A 70 -1.66 11.30 1.82
N LEU A 71 -2.43 11.61 2.88
CA LEU A 71 -3.83 11.19 3.05
C LEU A 71 -4.77 11.65 1.92
N HIS A 72 -4.41 12.68 1.13
CA HIS A 72 -5.20 13.18 -0.01
C HIS A 72 -5.40 12.17 -1.17
N LEU A 73 -4.93 10.93 -1.04
CA LEU A 73 -5.07 9.88 -2.06
C LEU A 73 -6.23 8.92 -1.84
N LEU A 74 -6.96 9.07 -0.72
CA LEU A 74 -8.04 8.18 -0.33
C LEU A 74 -9.38 8.93 -0.36
N ALA A 75 -9.96 8.99 -1.57
CA ALA A 75 -11.26 9.56 -1.92
C ALA A 75 -11.41 11.09 -1.79
#